data_AF-A0A8H4V2H8-F1
#
_entry.id   AF-A0A8H4V2H8-F1
#
_cell.length_a   1.000
_cell.length_b   1.000
_cell.length_c   1.000
_cell.angle_alpha   90.00
_cell.angle_beta   90.00
_cell.angle_gamma   90.00
#
_symmetry.space_group_name_H-M   'P 1'
#
loop_
_entity.id
_entity.type
_entity.pdbx_description
1 polymer ?
#
loop_
_entity_poly.entity_id
_entity_poly.type
_entity_poly.pdbx_seq_one_letter_code
_entity_poly.pdbx_strand_id
1 'polypeptide(L)'
;MKTNDNVANGGYLCGTTGETCSSGDWRQAYANYLVQYIKDYESEGITIDFVGWLNEPDYSPDYDSMLITSGTQAASFIPTLYNTIKSAGLSTGIACCDPFGWSDAVTWTAQLASAGATQYLARITSHWYASQGTSPISTSLRVWETEYADLDDAFTTAWYSSGAANEGLHWANLIWQGLVEADLSAF
;
A
#
# COMPACT_ATOMS: atom_id res chain seq x y z
N MET A 1 0.42 16.46 9.60
CA MET A 1 0.94 15.33 10.42
C MET A 1 2.28 14.80 9.91
N LYS A 2 2.96 15.52 9.02
CA LYS A 2 4.14 15.05 8.29
C LYS A 2 5.35 15.93 8.56
N THR A 3 6.55 15.39 8.41
CA THR A 3 7.82 16.09 8.64
C THR A 3 8.02 17.32 7.75
N ASN A 4 7.39 17.35 6.57
CA ASN A 4 7.47 18.46 5.61
C ASN A 4 6.27 19.42 5.67
N ASP A 5 5.31 19.20 6.58
CA ASP A 5 4.07 19.99 6.71
C ASP A 5 3.33 20.23 5.37
N ASN A 6 3.39 19.24 4.47
CA ASN A 6 2.76 19.31 3.15
C ASN A 6 2.13 17.96 2.81
N VAL A 7 1.07 17.94 2.01
CA VAL A 7 0.43 16.70 1.54
C VAL A 7 1.22 16.04 0.41
N ALA A 8 1.89 16.84 -0.42
CA ALA A 8 2.66 16.39 -1.57
C ALA A 8 4.18 16.32 -1.29
N ASN A 9 4.93 15.90 -2.31
CA ASN A 9 6.40 15.85 -2.32
C ASN A 9 6.97 15.00 -1.17
N GLY A 10 6.33 13.87 -0.88
CA GLY A 10 6.76 12.92 0.15
C GLY A 10 6.67 13.47 1.57
N GLY A 11 7.73 13.29 2.36
CA GLY A 11 7.71 13.53 3.81
C GLY A 11 7.18 12.32 4.58
N TYR A 12 7.47 12.26 5.87
CA TYR A 12 7.21 11.08 6.72
C TYR A 12 6.20 11.39 7.81
N LEU A 13 5.49 10.38 8.30
CA LEU A 13 4.60 10.51 9.45
C LEU A 13 5.41 10.86 10.71
N CYS A 14 5.13 12.04 11.29
CA CYS A 14 5.79 12.51 12.50
C CYS A 14 5.61 11.52 13.66
N GLY A 15 6.73 11.06 14.25
CA GLY A 15 6.77 10.11 15.36
C GLY A 15 7.09 8.68 14.95
N THR A 16 7.11 8.37 13.64
CA THR A 16 7.67 7.11 13.15
C THR A 16 9.19 7.06 13.39
N THR A 17 9.77 5.86 13.39
CA THR A 17 11.19 5.65 13.71
C THR A 17 12.09 6.53 12.82
N GLY A 18 12.88 7.40 13.43
CA GLY A 18 13.80 8.32 12.75
C GLY A 18 13.21 9.69 12.39
N GLU A 19 11.89 9.87 12.49
CA GLU A 19 11.17 11.01 11.91
C GLU A 19 10.50 11.84 12.99
N THR A 20 11.28 12.71 13.66
CA THR A 20 10.76 13.58 14.73
C THR A 20 10.28 14.91 14.18
N CYS A 21 9.23 15.46 14.79
CA CYS A 21 8.68 16.77 14.46
C CYS A 21 8.60 17.64 15.72
N SER A 22 8.84 18.95 15.58
CA SER A 22 8.71 19.91 16.69
C SER A 22 7.29 19.99 17.25
N SER A 23 6.29 19.65 16.43
CA SER A 23 4.88 19.59 16.82
C SER A 23 4.49 18.30 17.56
N GLY A 24 5.38 17.31 17.69
CA GLY A 24 5.17 16.09 18.46
C GLY A 24 5.00 14.81 17.62
N ASP A 25 4.49 13.76 18.26
CA ASP A 25 4.18 12.45 17.66
C ASP A 25 2.72 12.42 17.19
N TRP A 26 2.52 12.23 15.88
CA TRP A 26 1.21 12.25 15.25
C TRP A 26 0.67 10.85 14.91
N ARG A 27 1.36 9.77 15.29
CA ARG A 27 0.92 8.40 14.97
C ARG A 27 -0.48 8.12 15.49
N GLN A 28 -0.77 8.41 16.76
CA GLN A 28 -2.11 8.16 17.30
C GLN A 28 -3.18 9.04 16.63
N ALA A 29 -2.85 10.29 16.30
CA ALA A 29 -3.76 11.20 15.62
C ALA A 29 -4.10 10.70 14.21
N TYR A 30 -3.11 10.18 13.48
CA TYR A 30 -3.32 9.62 12.14
C TYR A 30 -4.11 8.31 12.17
N ALA A 31 -3.85 7.43 13.14
CA ALA A 31 -4.67 6.23 13.34
C ALA A 31 -6.13 6.58 13.68
N ASN A 32 -6.36 7.59 14.53
CA ASN A 32 -7.71 8.07 14.84
C ASN A 32 -8.41 8.63 13.59
N TYR A 33 -7.67 9.36 12.74
CA TYR A 33 -8.18 9.89 11.47
C TYR A 33 -8.65 8.78 10.53
N LEU A 34 -7.83 7.74 10.32
CA LEU A 34 -8.20 6.59 9.48
C LEU A 34 -9.40 5.83 10.04
N VAL A 35 -9.46 5.65 11.36
CA VAL A 35 -10.61 5.00 12.01
C VAL A 35 -11.88 5.84 11.90
N GLN A 36 -11.78 7.17 11.97
CA GLN A 36 -12.93 8.04 11.76
C GLN A 36 -13.46 7.88 10.33
N TYR A 37 -12.58 7.87 9.33
CA TYR A 37 -12.96 7.63 7.94
C TYR A 37 -13.70 6.29 7.74
N ILE A 38 -13.23 5.23 8.39
CA ILE A 38 -13.92 3.92 8.36
C ILE A 38 -15.32 4.02 8.98
N LYS A 39 -15.46 4.72 10.11
CA LYS A 39 -16.76 4.92 10.76
C LYS A 39 -17.71 5.78 9.94
N ASP A 40 -17.19 6.76 9.20
CA ASP A 40 -17.99 7.60 8.32
C ASP A 40 -18.62 6.75 7.19
N TYR A 41 -17.87 5.81 6.63
CA TYR A 41 -18.42 4.82 5.69
C TYR A 41 -19.41 3.87 6.36
N GLU A 42 -19.11 3.38 7.57
CA GLU A 42 -20.01 2.49 8.31
C GLU A 42 -21.34 3.18 8.66
N SER A 43 -21.33 4.48 8.96
CA SER A 43 -22.56 5.24 9.24
C SER A 43 -23.47 5.37 8.02
N GLU A 44 -22.91 5.26 6.82
CA GLU A 44 -23.65 5.20 5.55
C GLU A 44 -23.99 3.76 5.13
N GLY A 45 -23.76 2.78 6.01
CA GLY A 45 -24.06 1.36 5.75
C GLY A 45 -23.05 0.66 4.85
N ILE A 46 -21.85 1.23 4.67
CA ILE A 46 -20.78 0.66 3.84
C ILE A 46 -19.66 0.14 4.74
N THR A 47 -19.42 -1.16 4.69
CA THR A 47 -18.30 -1.77 5.42
C THR A 47 -17.01 -1.68 4.59
N ILE A 48 -15.97 -1.05 5.15
CA ILE A 48 -14.62 -1.11 4.59
C ILE A 48 -13.92 -2.37 5.10
N ASP A 49 -13.62 -3.30 4.19
CA ASP A 49 -12.94 -4.57 4.52
C ASP A 49 -11.46 -4.37 4.85
N PHE A 50 -10.76 -3.49 4.12
CA PHE A 50 -9.32 -3.25 4.25
C PHE A 50 -8.99 -1.76 4.23
N VAL A 51 -7.98 -1.36 5.02
CA VAL A 51 -7.45 0.00 5.05
C VAL A 51 -5.94 -0.02 4.82
N GLY A 52 -5.49 0.76 3.83
CA GLY A 52 -4.10 1.13 3.65
C GLY A 52 -3.84 2.52 4.24
N TRP A 53 -2.60 2.79 4.65
CA TRP A 53 -2.19 4.09 5.19
C TRP A 53 -1.06 4.74 4.38
N LEU A 54 -0.67 4.11 3.29
CA LEU A 54 0.38 4.53 2.35
C LEU A 54 -0.09 4.29 0.93
N ASN A 55 0.50 5.04 0.02
CA ASN A 55 0.49 4.83 -1.41
C ASN A 55 1.87 5.20 -1.93
N GLU A 56 2.51 4.32 -2.67
CA GLU A 56 3.84 4.49 -3.28
C GLU A 56 4.84 5.21 -2.37
N PRO A 57 5.12 4.68 -1.16
CA PRO A 57 5.92 5.39 -0.17
C PRO A 57 7.43 5.37 -0.48
N ASP A 58 7.80 4.82 -1.64
CA ASP A 58 9.08 4.87 -2.35
C ASP A 58 9.12 5.99 -3.43
N TYR A 59 8.02 6.73 -3.62
CA TYR A 59 7.88 7.76 -4.63
C TYR A 59 7.42 9.11 -4.03
N SER A 60 7.98 10.23 -4.53
CA SER A 60 7.73 11.59 -3.99
C SER A 60 7.24 12.58 -5.07
N PRO A 61 6.05 12.35 -5.64
CA PRO A 61 5.47 13.21 -6.66
C PRO A 61 4.99 14.56 -6.11
N ASP A 62 4.61 15.47 -7.01
CA ASP A 62 4.05 16.79 -6.70
C ASP A 62 2.56 16.76 -6.28
N TYR A 63 2.00 15.56 -6.09
CA TYR A 63 0.70 15.28 -5.50
C TYR A 63 0.82 14.48 -4.19
N ASP A 64 -0.33 14.20 -3.55
CA ASP A 64 -0.47 13.48 -2.28
C ASP A 64 0.45 12.25 -2.20
N SER A 65 1.41 12.30 -1.28
CA SER A 65 2.43 11.26 -1.12
C SER A 65 2.96 11.25 0.31
N MET A 66 3.33 10.10 0.85
CA MET A 66 3.95 9.98 2.18
C MET A 66 4.92 8.81 2.18
N LEU A 67 6.15 9.06 2.60
CA LEU A 67 7.26 8.12 2.43
C LEU A 67 7.43 7.19 3.62
N ILE A 68 8.09 6.06 3.35
CA ILE A 68 8.78 5.27 4.36
C ILE A 68 10.20 4.98 3.90
N THR A 69 11.14 4.88 4.84
CA THR A 69 12.53 4.47 4.55
C THR A 69 12.69 2.96 4.45
N SER A 70 11.77 2.19 5.04
CA SER A 70 11.82 0.73 5.11
C SER A 70 10.51 0.16 5.67
N GLY A 71 10.27 -1.14 5.45
CA GLY A 71 9.23 -1.89 6.15
C GLY A 71 9.39 -1.85 7.68
N THR A 72 10.60 -1.67 8.20
CA THR A 72 10.86 -1.46 9.64
C THR A 72 10.28 -0.13 10.13
N GLN A 73 10.36 0.93 9.33
CA GLN A 73 9.72 2.20 9.69
C GLN A 73 8.19 2.09 9.62
N ALA A 74 7.65 1.39 8.62
CA ALA A 74 6.22 1.06 8.56
C ALA A 74 5.74 0.30 9.81
N ALA A 75 6.54 -0.65 10.30
CA ALA A 75 6.27 -1.40 11.54
C ALA A 75 6.19 -0.50 12.80
N SER A 76 6.69 0.73 12.76
CA SER A 76 6.55 1.69 13.87
C SER A 76 5.18 2.36 13.99
N PHE A 77 4.32 2.19 12.98
CA PHE A 77 2.94 2.71 12.96
C PHE A 77 1.87 1.61 12.93
N ILE A 78 2.11 0.50 12.23
CA ILE A 78 1.13 -0.59 12.06
C ILE A 78 0.48 -1.05 13.38
N PRO A 79 1.20 -1.28 14.50
CA PRO A 79 0.59 -1.68 15.77
C PRO A 79 -0.35 -0.59 16.35
N THR A 80 -0.01 0.69 16.18
CA THR A 80 -0.86 1.81 16.61
C THR A 80 -2.17 1.81 15.82
N LEU A 81 -2.12 1.65 14.49
CA LEU A 81 -3.32 1.54 13.67
C LEU A 81 -4.17 0.33 14.05
N TYR A 82 -3.55 -0.85 14.18
CA TYR A 82 -4.23 -2.09 14.56
C TYR A 82 -4.98 -1.94 15.89
N ASN A 83 -4.29 -1.45 16.92
CA ASN A 83 -4.91 -1.27 18.24
C ASN A 83 -6.05 -0.23 18.21
N THR A 84 -5.93 0.80 17.39
CA THR A 84 -6.97 1.84 17.26
C THR A 84 -8.22 1.28 16.57
N ILE A 85 -8.06 0.48 15.51
CA ILE A 85 -9.17 -0.23 14.84
C ILE A 85 -9.88 -1.16 15.84
N LYS A 86 -9.13 -2.00 16.57
CA LYS A 86 -9.71 -2.93 17.56
C LYS A 86 -10.41 -2.21 18.70
N SER A 87 -9.84 -1.11 19.20
CA SER A 87 -10.44 -0.28 20.26
C SER A 87 -11.76 0.36 19.81
N ALA A 88 -11.89 0.68 18.53
CA ALA A 88 -13.11 1.19 17.93
C ALA A 88 -14.20 0.12 17.70
N GLY A 89 -13.94 -1.16 18.00
CA GLY A 89 -14.86 -2.27 17.75
C GLY A 89 -14.91 -2.72 16.29
N LEU A 90 -14.01 -2.23 15.44
CA LEU A 90 -13.97 -2.53 14.02
C LEU A 90 -13.18 -3.82 13.74
N SER A 91 -13.46 -4.44 12.60
CA SER A 91 -12.78 -5.64 12.10
C SER A 91 -11.99 -5.42 10.80
N THR A 92 -11.87 -4.16 10.34
CA THR A 92 -11.14 -3.79 9.13
C THR A 92 -9.70 -4.30 9.17
N GLY A 93 -9.26 -4.98 8.11
CA GLY A 93 -7.90 -5.49 7.96
C GLY A 93 -6.93 -4.40 7.51
N ILE A 94 -5.68 -4.46 7.93
CA ILE A 94 -4.64 -3.53 7.45
C ILE A 94 -3.97 -4.12 6.21
N ALA A 95 -3.87 -3.32 5.15
CA ALA A 95 -3.07 -3.59 3.96
C ALA A 95 -1.79 -2.74 3.98
N CYS A 96 -0.67 -3.29 3.52
CA CYS A 96 0.57 -2.52 3.38
C CYS A 96 1.49 -3.15 2.31
N CYS A 97 2.26 -2.38 1.56
CA CYS A 97 2.43 -0.92 1.68
C CYS A 97 2.23 -0.17 0.36
N ASP A 98 1.70 -0.83 -0.66
CA ASP A 98 1.45 -0.25 -1.98
C ASP A 98 2.69 0.45 -2.58
N PRO A 99 3.91 -0.17 -2.53
CA PRO A 99 5.10 0.37 -3.22
C PRO A 99 4.85 0.54 -4.71
N PHE A 100 5.56 1.50 -5.32
CA PHE A 100 5.55 1.76 -6.76
C PHE A 100 5.99 0.54 -7.60
N GLY A 101 6.69 -0.42 -6.99
CA GLY A 101 7.05 -1.68 -7.65
C GLY A 101 7.21 -2.89 -6.73
N TRP A 102 7.13 -4.08 -7.34
CA TRP A 102 7.22 -5.37 -6.67
C TRP A 102 8.52 -5.60 -5.89
N SER A 103 9.65 -5.07 -6.35
CA SER A 103 10.94 -5.24 -5.68
C SER A 103 10.97 -4.68 -4.26
N ASP A 104 10.31 -3.55 -4.04
CA ASP A 104 10.18 -2.96 -2.70
C ASP A 104 9.15 -3.70 -1.87
N ALA A 105 8.07 -4.24 -2.47
CA ALA A 105 7.13 -5.12 -1.77
C ALA A 105 7.83 -6.37 -1.20
N VAL A 106 8.72 -7.01 -1.99
CA VAL A 106 9.56 -8.13 -1.55
C VAL A 106 10.43 -7.72 -0.36
N THR A 107 11.15 -6.60 -0.50
CA THR A 107 12.11 -6.11 0.51
C THR A 107 11.41 -5.75 1.81
N TRP A 108 10.34 -4.97 1.73
CA TRP A 108 9.63 -4.47 2.91
C TRP A 108 8.82 -5.56 3.59
N THR A 109 8.31 -6.56 2.87
CA THR A 109 7.63 -7.71 3.50
C THR A 109 8.59 -8.48 4.42
N ALA A 110 9.83 -8.72 3.98
CA ALA A 110 10.84 -9.37 4.82
C ALA A 110 11.20 -8.52 6.06
N GLN A 111 11.26 -7.20 5.91
CA GLN A 111 11.53 -6.27 7.01
C GLN A 111 10.36 -6.20 8.00
N LEU A 112 9.11 -6.14 7.51
CA LEU A 112 7.89 -6.20 8.31
C LEU A 112 7.81 -7.50 9.11
N ALA A 113 8.15 -8.64 8.49
CA ALA A 113 8.19 -9.93 9.16
C ALA A 113 9.25 -9.94 10.28
N SER A 114 10.45 -9.44 10.00
CA SER A 114 11.55 -9.34 10.97
C SER A 114 11.20 -8.40 12.14
N ALA A 115 10.44 -7.34 11.88
CA ALA A 115 9.93 -6.41 12.89
C ALA A 115 8.68 -6.93 13.62
N GLY A 116 8.16 -8.11 13.26
CA GLY A 116 6.97 -8.71 13.87
C GLY A 116 5.66 -7.99 13.52
N ALA A 117 5.63 -7.20 12.45
CA ALA A 117 4.45 -6.41 12.07
C ALA A 117 3.43 -7.19 11.22
N THR A 118 3.85 -8.26 10.54
CA THR A 118 2.96 -9.04 9.65
C THR A 118 1.78 -9.68 10.40
N GLN A 119 1.89 -9.93 11.71
CA GLN A 119 0.79 -10.45 12.52
C GLN A 119 -0.42 -9.48 12.63
N TYR A 120 -0.22 -8.20 12.34
CA TYR A 120 -1.26 -7.16 12.38
C TYR A 120 -1.85 -6.89 10.99
N LEU A 121 -1.28 -7.47 9.94
CA LEU A 121 -1.67 -7.25 8.56
C LEU A 121 -2.64 -8.33 8.07
N ALA A 122 -3.58 -7.91 7.23
CA ALA A 122 -4.46 -8.82 6.52
C ALA A 122 -3.97 -9.10 5.09
N ARG A 123 -3.30 -8.12 4.45
CA ARG A 123 -2.79 -8.20 3.07
C ARG A 123 -1.41 -7.58 2.96
N ILE A 124 -0.60 -8.16 2.07
CA ILE A 124 0.54 -7.47 1.46
C ILE A 124 0.08 -6.91 0.12
N THR A 125 0.48 -5.68 -0.21
CA THR A 125 0.09 -4.96 -1.43
C THR A 125 1.31 -4.46 -2.19
N SER A 126 1.17 -4.25 -3.50
CA SER A 126 2.20 -3.73 -4.40
C SER A 126 1.56 -3.15 -5.66
N HIS A 127 2.16 -2.09 -6.20
CA HIS A 127 1.97 -1.68 -7.59
C HIS A 127 3.02 -2.33 -8.47
N TRP A 128 2.86 -2.25 -9.78
CA TRP A 128 3.74 -2.88 -10.78
C TRP A 128 4.45 -1.92 -11.74
N TYR A 129 4.39 -0.61 -11.48
CA TYR A 129 4.98 0.42 -12.34
C TYR A 129 6.52 0.36 -12.45
N ALA A 130 7.23 0.30 -11.32
CA ALA A 130 8.69 0.25 -11.32
C ALA A 130 9.27 -1.15 -11.52
N SER A 131 8.53 -2.19 -11.11
CA SER A 131 8.90 -3.59 -11.31
C SER A 131 7.69 -4.50 -11.14
N GLN A 132 7.61 -5.53 -11.99
CA GLN A 132 6.55 -6.54 -11.95
C GLN A 132 7.01 -7.80 -11.20
N GLY A 133 6.07 -8.51 -10.60
CA GLY A 133 6.32 -9.81 -9.99
C GLY A 133 6.42 -10.93 -11.02
N THR A 134 7.52 -11.69 -10.97
CA THR A 134 7.69 -12.96 -11.71
C THR A 134 7.96 -14.13 -10.76
N SER A 135 7.83 -13.91 -9.45
CA SER A 135 7.92 -14.92 -8.40
C SER A 135 7.18 -14.44 -7.15
N PRO A 136 6.66 -15.36 -6.30
CA PRO A 136 5.87 -14.98 -5.12
C PRO A 136 6.70 -14.26 -4.05
N ILE A 137 6.06 -13.33 -3.32
CA ILE A 137 6.62 -12.77 -2.09
C ILE A 137 6.60 -13.85 -1.00
N SER A 138 7.70 -14.00 -0.25
CA SER A 138 7.79 -14.94 0.86
C SER A 138 6.97 -14.46 2.07
N THR A 139 5.69 -14.82 2.11
CA THR A 139 4.74 -14.51 3.19
C THR A 139 3.61 -15.54 3.22
N SER A 140 2.93 -15.69 4.36
CA SER A 140 1.69 -16.47 4.47
C SER A 140 0.43 -15.64 4.24
N LEU A 141 0.56 -14.31 4.15
CA LEU A 141 -0.54 -13.42 3.86
C LEU A 141 -0.88 -13.48 2.37
N ARG A 142 -2.15 -13.23 2.04
CA ARG A 142 -2.55 -12.99 0.65
C ARG A 142 -1.90 -11.71 0.15
N VAL A 143 -1.36 -11.77 -1.07
CA VAL A 143 -0.69 -10.66 -1.76
C VAL A 143 -1.59 -10.13 -2.86
N TRP A 144 -1.73 -8.82 -2.96
CA TRP A 144 -2.50 -8.13 -4.00
C TRP A 144 -1.58 -7.23 -4.82
N GLU A 145 -1.74 -7.27 -6.14
CA GLU A 145 -1.40 -6.15 -7.00
C GLU A 145 -2.59 -5.18 -6.91
N THR A 146 -2.31 -3.91 -6.61
CA THR A 146 -3.33 -2.93 -6.21
C THR A 146 -3.42 -1.71 -7.12
N GLU A 147 -2.43 -1.50 -7.99
CA GLU A 147 -2.45 -0.46 -9.00
C GLU A 147 -1.43 -0.74 -10.12
N TYR A 148 -1.93 -0.97 -11.33
CA TYR A 148 -1.12 -0.97 -12.53
C TYR A 148 -1.94 -0.52 -13.74
N ALA A 149 -1.35 0.36 -14.55
CA ALA A 149 -1.97 0.90 -15.75
C ALA A 149 -0.92 1.31 -16.79
N ASP A 150 -1.36 1.45 -18.03
CA ASP A 150 -0.63 2.23 -19.03
C ASP A 150 -0.97 3.70 -18.80
N LEU A 151 0.03 4.48 -18.39
CA LEU A 151 -0.14 5.87 -17.98
C LEU A 151 -0.01 6.86 -19.15
N ASP A 152 0.43 6.39 -20.32
CA ASP A 152 0.92 7.26 -21.38
C ASP A 152 0.10 7.14 -22.67
N ASP A 153 -0.31 5.92 -23.04
CA ASP A 153 -0.94 5.69 -24.34
C ASP A 153 -2.44 6.08 -24.35
N ALA A 154 -2.94 6.38 -25.55
CA ALA A 154 -4.35 6.70 -25.75
C ALA A 154 -5.24 5.49 -25.44
N PHE A 155 -6.49 5.77 -25.07
CA PHE A 155 -7.52 4.73 -24.97
C PHE A 155 -7.64 3.96 -26.29
N THR A 156 -7.73 2.64 -26.19
CA THR A 156 -7.90 1.75 -27.34
C THR A 156 -8.97 0.70 -27.07
N THR A 157 -9.66 0.28 -28.13
CA THR A 157 -10.56 -0.89 -28.11
C THR A 157 -9.87 -2.13 -28.69
N ALA A 158 -8.59 -2.04 -29.03
CA ALA A 158 -7.86 -3.13 -29.66
C ALA A 158 -7.58 -4.26 -28.65
N TRP A 159 -7.96 -5.48 -29.01
CA TRP A 159 -7.54 -6.67 -28.26
C TRP A 159 -6.08 -7.03 -28.56
N TYR A 160 -5.71 -7.09 -29.83
CA TYR A 160 -4.33 -7.30 -30.27
C TYR A 160 -4.11 -6.67 -31.64
N SER A 161 -3.00 -5.96 -31.81
CA SER A 161 -2.54 -5.40 -33.09
C SER A 161 -1.02 -5.53 -33.23
N SER A 162 -0.28 -5.05 -32.23
CA SER A 162 1.19 -5.07 -32.22
C SER A 162 1.79 -5.53 -30.89
N GLY A 163 0.95 -5.74 -29.87
CA GLY A 163 1.40 -5.95 -28.49
C GLY A 163 1.74 -4.66 -27.75
N ALA A 164 1.11 -3.53 -28.13
CA ALA A 164 1.25 -2.27 -27.40
C ALA A 164 0.71 -2.37 -25.96
N ALA A 165 1.18 -1.51 -25.07
CA ALA A 165 0.88 -1.59 -23.64
C ALA A 165 -0.61 -1.36 -23.32
N ASN A 166 -1.30 -0.55 -24.11
CA ASN A 166 -2.73 -0.32 -23.98
C ASN A 166 -3.63 -1.44 -24.57
N GLU A 167 -3.08 -2.48 -25.20
CA GLU A 167 -3.87 -3.54 -25.85
C GLU A 167 -4.42 -4.58 -24.85
N GLY A 168 -5.63 -5.09 -25.08
CA GLY A 168 -6.27 -6.05 -24.17
C GLY A 168 -5.47 -7.35 -23.94
N LEU A 169 -4.79 -7.86 -24.96
CA LEU A 169 -3.94 -9.06 -24.84
C LEU A 169 -2.69 -8.80 -23.99
N HIS A 170 -2.17 -7.57 -23.97
CA HIS A 170 -1.06 -7.19 -23.08
C HIS A 170 -1.49 -7.36 -21.62
N TRP A 171 -2.62 -6.75 -21.25
CA TRP A 171 -3.19 -6.84 -19.91
C TRP A 171 -3.61 -8.27 -19.52
N ALA A 172 -4.15 -9.05 -20.45
CA ALA A 172 -4.48 -10.45 -20.18
C ALA A 172 -3.24 -11.29 -19.78
N ASN A 173 -2.09 -11.04 -20.42
CA ASN A 173 -0.84 -11.71 -20.06
C ASN A 173 -0.28 -11.23 -18.71
N LEU A 174 -0.40 -9.93 -18.40
CA LEU A 174 0.01 -9.38 -17.10
C LEU A 174 -0.79 -9.98 -15.94
N ILE A 175 -2.13 -10.05 -16.08
CA ILE A 175 -3.00 -10.68 -15.09
C ILE A 175 -2.62 -12.16 -14.91
N TRP A 176 -2.39 -12.88 -16.01
CA TRP A 176 -1.91 -14.26 -15.94
C TRP A 176 -0.58 -14.38 -15.20
N GLN A 177 0.40 -13.52 -15.51
CA GLN A 177 1.71 -13.51 -14.86
C GLN A 177 1.55 -13.29 -13.36
N GLY A 178 0.72 -12.32 -12.97
CA GLY A 178 0.43 -12.03 -11.57
C GLY A 178 -0.18 -13.21 -10.82
N LEU A 179 -1.23 -13.81 -11.38
CA LEU A 179 -1.95 -14.91 -10.72
C LEU A 179 -1.17 -16.23 -10.73
N VAL A 180 -0.37 -16.49 -11.77
CA VAL A 180 0.29 -17.80 -11.98
C VAL A 180 1.75 -17.80 -11.53
N GLU A 181 2.50 -16.74 -11.81
CA GLU A 181 3.93 -16.68 -11.51
C GLU A 181 4.22 -15.96 -10.19
N ALA A 182 3.45 -14.92 -9.85
CA ALA A 182 3.63 -14.13 -8.62
C ALA A 182 2.71 -14.55 -7.46
N ASP A 183 1.84 -15.56 -7.67
CA ASP A 183 0.88 -16.09 -6.68
C ASP A 183 -0.02 -15.01 -6.05
N LEU A 184 -0.44 -14.04 -6.88
CA LEU A 184 -1.36 -13.00 -6.45
C LEU A 184 -2.74 -13.57 -6.11
N SER A 185 -3.31 -13.05 -5.03
CA SER A 185 -4.70 -13.28 -4.64
C SER A 185 -5.68 -12.26 -5.24
N ALA A 186 -5.17 -11.16 -5.80
CA ALA A 186 -5.90 -10.16 -6.58
C ALA A 186 -4.91 -9.43 -7.50
N PHE A 187 -5.42 -9.01 -8.64
CA PHE A 187 -4.81 -8.16 -9.67
C PHE A 187 -5.90 -7.17 -10.09
#